data_AF-A0A7C3JP73-F1
#
_entry.id   AF-A0A7C3JP73-F1
#
_cell.length_a   1.000
_cell.length_b   1.000
_cell.length_c   1.000
_cell.angle_alpha   90.00
_cell.angle_beta   90.00
_cell.angle_gamma   90.00
#
_symmetry.space_group_name_H-M   'P 1'
#
loop_
_entity.id
_entity.type
_entity.pdbx_description
1 polymer ?
#
loop_
_entity_poly.entity_id
_entity_poly.type
_entity_poly.pdbx_seq_one_letter_code
_entity_poly.pdbx_strand_id
1 'polypeptide(L)'
;MADLKATQTLEHLKEAYAREAQTYARYEFSARLADAAARTDVAQVLRAAADEERGHALGFLDLLVEHGAAVPEIVCERLEENLEASIEAELHEFTRLYTRYAEVAAQEGFIEIARWFLALAEAGRTHALWLQQCLDGLRKR
;
A
#
# COMPACT_ATOMS: atom_id res chain seq x y z
N MET A 1 -18.55 -0.29 24.38
CA MET A 1 -17.60 -1.23 23.76
C MET A 1 -16.21 -0.90 24.28
N ALA A 2 -15.30 -1.88 24.37
CA ALA A 2 -13.91 -1.60 24.73
C ALA A 2 -13.27 -0.75 23.63
N ASP A 3 -12.48 0.27 24.00
CA ASP A 3 -11.74 1.09 23.05
C ASP A 3 -10.62 0.25 22.43
N LEU A 4 -10.64 0.10 21.11
CA LEU A 4 -9.68 -0.70 20.37
C LEU A 4 -8.27 -0.08 20.40
N LYS A 5 -8.16 1.25 20.58
CA LYS A 5 -6.92 2.04 20.42
C LYS A 5 -5.74 1.59 21.28
N ALA A 6 -5.98 0.98 22.43
CA ALA A 6 -4.94 0.55 23.36
C ALA A 6 -4.86 -0.99 23.51
N THR A 7 -5.38 -1.73 22.53
CA THR A 7 -5.50 -3.19 22.62
C THR A 7 -4.50 -3.91 21.73
N GLN A 8 -4.13 -5.14 22.11
CA GLN A 8 -3.40 -6.05 21.22
C GLN A 8 -4.20 -6.40 19.96
N THR A 9 -5.54 -6.34 20.04
CA THR A 9 -6.41 -6.57 18.88
C THR A 9 -6.17 -5.54 17.79
N LEU A 10 -5.96 -4.26 18.13
CA LEU A 10 -5.61 -3.24 17.14
C LEU A 10 -4.31 -3.61 16.41
N GLU A 11 -3.27 -3.96 17.16
CA GLU A 11 -1.98 -4.32 16.55
C GLU A 11 -2.10 -5.57 15.69
N HIS A 12 -2.85 -6.59 16.12
CA HIS A 12 -3.12 -7.77 15.31
C HIS A 12 -3.89 -7.45 14.02
N LEU A 13 -4.82 -6.49 14.03
CA LEU A 13 -5.54 -6.07 12.82
C LEU A 13 -4.61 -5.36 11.84
N LYS A 14 -3.71 -4.48 12.33
CA LYS A 14 -2.69 -3.83 11.49
C LYS A 14 -1.73 -4.86 10.89
N GLU A 15 -1.27 -5.81 11.69
CA GLU A 15 -0.42 -6.90 11.24
C GLU A 15 -1.12 -7.79 10.21
N ALA A 16 -2.39 -8.13 10.44
CA ALA A 16 -3.18 -8.94 9.52
C ALA A 16 -3.36 -8.22 8.17
N TYR A 17 -3.74 -6.95 8.17
CA TYR A 17 -3.79 -6.12 6.96
C TYR A 17 -2.46 -6.16 6.19
N ALA A 18 -1.33 -5.91 6.86
CA ALA A 18 -0.03 -5.91 6.23
C ALA A 18 0.35 -7.29 5.66
N ARG A 19 -0.03 -8.37 6.34
CA ARG A 19 0.22 -9.75 5.88
C ARG A 19 -0.61 -10.10 4.66
N GLU A 20 -1.90 -9.75 4.63
CA GLU A 20 -2.74 -10.06 3.46
C GLU A 20 -2.34 -9.23 2.24
N ALA A 21 -1.97 -7.95 2.43
CA ALA A 21 -1.42 -7.13 1.35
C ALA A 21 -0.13 -7.73 0.75
N GLN A 22 0.76 -8.28 1.60
CA GLN A 22 1.96 -8.99 1.13
C GLN A 22 1.64 -10.32 0.45
N THR A 23 0.65 -11.07 0.96
CA THR A 23 0.22 -12.35 0.35
C THR A 23 -0.40 -12.11 -1.02
N TYR A 24 -1.26 -11.10 -1.16
CA TYR A 24 -1.79 -10.64 -2.44
C TYR A 24 -0.68 -10.43 -3.48
N ALA A 25 0.32 -9.60 -3.15
CA ALA A 25 1.44 -9.31 -4.06
C ALA A 25 2.25 -10.57 -4.43
N ARG A 26 2.44 -11.49 -3.48
CA ARG A 26 3.13 -12.76 -3.71
C ARG A 26 2.36 -13.69 -4.65
N TYR A 27 1.04 -13.78 -4.51
CA TYR A 27 0.22 -14.60 -5.41
C TYR A 27 0.16 -14.00 -6.82
N GLU A 28 0.02 -12.69 -6.96
CA GLU A 28 0.10 -12.01 -8.27
C GLU A 28 1.45 -12.25 -8.96
N PHE A 29 2.55 -12.08 -8.22
CA PHE A 29 3.88 -12.37 -8.77
C PHE A 29 4.03 -13.84 -9.16
N SER A 30 3.52 -14.76 -8.34
CA SER A 30 3.57 -16.19 -8.64
C SER A 30 2.72 -16.55 -9.85
N ALA A 31 1.58 -15.88 -10.06
CA ALA A 31 0.76 -16.06 -11.25
C ALA A 31 1.52 -15.66 -12.52
N ARG A 32 2.30 -14.57 -12.48
CA ARG A 32 3.18 -14.17 -13.60
C ARG A 32 4.25 -15.22 -13.90
N LEU A 33 4.83 -15.85 -12.87
CA LEU A 33 5.77 -16.96 -13.06
C LEU A 33 5.06 -18.18 -13.70
N ALA A 34 3.83 -18.48 -13.28
CA ALA A 34 3.04 -19.55 -13.87
C ALA A 34 2.70 -19.28 -15.35
N ASP A 35 2.35 -18.05 -15.72
CA ASP A 35 2.16 -17.67 -17.12
C ASP A 35 3.44 -17.87 -17.94
N ALA A 36 4.58 -17.42 -17.42
CA ALA A 36 5.88 -17.58 -18.09
C ALA A 36 6.26 -19.05 -18.27
N ALA A 37 5.80 -19.93 -17.37
CA ALA A 37 5.94 -21.38 -17.46
C ALA A 37 4.84 -22.07 -18.29
N ALA A 38 3.97 -21.31 -18.95
CA ALA A 38 2.80 -21.81 -19.69
C ALA A 38 1.84 -22.69 -18.86
N ARG A 39 1.75 -22.42 -17.55
CA ARG A 39 0.85 -23.09 -16.59
C ARG A 39 -0.36 -22.21 -16.29
N THR A 40 -1.22 -22.07 -17.29
CA THR A 40 -2.44 -21.25 -17.21
C THR A 40 -3.40 -21.72 -16.12
N ASP A 41 -3.46 -23.03 -15.87
CA ASP A 41 -4.23 -23.64 -14.79
C ASP A 41 -3.79 -23.12 -13.40
N VAL A 42 -2.49 -23.08 -13.16
CA VAL A 42 -1.91 -22.59 -11.91
C VAL A 42 -2.08 -21.07 -11.79
N ALA A 43 -1.85 -20.34 -12.89
CA ALA A 43 -1.97 -18.89 -12.91
C ALA A 43 -3.40 -18.42 -12.61
N GLN A 44 -4.42 -19.14 -13.08
CA GLN A 44 -5.83 -18.84 -12.78
C GLN A 44 -6.14 -19.00 -11.28
N VAL A 45 -5.70 -20.10 -10.66
CA VAL A 45 -5.91 -20.33 -9.22
C VAL A 45 -5.19 -19.27 -8.39
N LEU A 46 -3.96 -18.93 -8.74
CA LEU A 46 -3.18 -17.92 -8.02
C LEU A 46 -3.81 -16.52 -8.11
N ARG A 47 -4.36 -16.15 -9.26
CA ARG A 47 -5.09 -14.87 -9.41
C ARG A 47 -6.39 -14.85 -8.63
N ALA A 48 -7.14 -15.94 -8.62
CA ALA A 48 -8.35 -16.05 -7.81
C ALA A 48 -8.02 -15.89 -6.32
N ALA A 49 -6.99 -16.59 -5.84
CA ALA A 49 -6.52 -16.44 -4.46
C ALA A 49 -6.03 -15.01 -4.18
N ALA A 50 -5.29 -14.38 -5.10
CA ALA A 50 -4.86 -12.99 -4.93
C ALA A 50 -6.06 -12.03 -4.78
N ASP A 51 -7.11 -12.21 -5.56
CA ASP A 51 -8.33 -11.38 -5.44
C ASP A 51 -9.02 -11.56 -4.08
N GLU A 52 -9.05 -12.79 -3.55
CA GLU A 52 -9.54 -13.07 -2.20
C GLU A 52 -8.69 -12.38 -1.12
N GLU A 53 -7.35 -12.49 -1.18
CA GLU A 53 -6.48 -11.83 -0.20
C GLU A 53 -6.56 -10.30 -0.27
N ARG A 54 -6.79 -9.74 -1.46
CA ARG A 54 -7.09 -8.32 -1.61
C ARG A 54 -8.38 -7.96 -0.86
N GLY A 55 -9.42 -8.79 -0.99
CA GLY A 55 -10.65 -8.65 -0.22
C GLY A 55 -10.42 -8.74 1.29
N HIS A 56 -9.61 -9.69 1.76
CA HIS A 56 -9.26 -9.83 3.17
C HIS A 56 -8.52 -8.60 3.70
N ALA A 57 -7.53 -8.09 2.96
CA ALA A 57 -6.80 -6.87 3.34
C ALA A 57 -7.73 -5.66 3.50
N LEU A 58 -8.64 -5.45 2.54
CA LEU A 58 -9.63 -4.37 2.62
C LEU A 58 -10.61 -4.58 3.79
N GLY A 59 -11.05 -5.81 4.06
CA GLY A 59 -11.91 -6.12 5.19
C GLY A 59 -11.26 -5.81 6.55
N PHE A 60 -9.94 -5.96 6.69
CA PHE A 60 -9.25 -5.52 7.90
C PHE A 60 -9.22 -3.99 8.05
N LEU A 61 -9.14 -3.24 6.95
CA LEU A 61 -9.29 -1.78 6.98
C LEU A 61 -10.71 -1.37 7.39
N ASP A 62 -11.73 -2.07 6.88
CA ASP A 62 -13.13 -1.84 7.28
C ASP A 62 -13.32 -2.06 8.78
N LEU A 63 -12.75 -3.12 9.36
CA LEU A 63 -12.82 -3.38 10.81
C LEU A 63 -12.14 -2.31 11.65
N LEU A 64 -11.01 -1.76 11.18
CA LEU A 64 -10.33 -0.64 11.85
C LEU A 64 -11.21 0.60 11.89
N VAL A 65 -11.90 0.91 10.78
CA VAL A 65 -12.82 2.04 10.68
C VAL A 65 -14.10 1.79 11.48
N GLU A 66 -14.76 0.64 11.33
CA GLU A 66 -16.03 0.29 11.98
C GLU A 66 -15.92 0.39 13.52
N HIS A 67 -14.78 0.01 14.07
CA HIS A 67 -14.52 0.06 15.50
C HIS A 67 -13.88 1.37 15.98
N GLY A 68 -13.79 2.38 15.12
CA GLY A 68 -13.31 3.73 15.47
C GLY A 68 -11.81 3.80 15.77
N ALA A 69 -11.03 2.79 15.36
CA ALA A 69 -9.58 2.82 15.39
C ALA A 69 -9.07 3.56 14.14
N ALA A 70 -9.17 4.88 14.15
CA ALA A 70 -8.48 5.70 13.16
C ALA A 70 -6.97 5.52 13.33
N VAL A 71 -6.31 5.03 12.29
CA VAL A 71 -4.87 4.81 12.22
C VAL A 71 -4.40 5.66 11.03
N PRO A 72 -4.08 6.95 11.22
CA PRO A 72 -3.85 7.88 10.11
C PRO A 72 -2.78 7.43 9.11
N GLU A 73 -1.86 6.58 9.55
CA GLU A 73 -0.82 5.97 8.71
C GLU A 73 -1.29 4.77 7.86
N ILE A 74 -2.53 4.29 8.06
CA ILE A 74 -3.13 3.16 7.35
C ILE A 74 -4.47 3.54 6.70
N VAL A 75 -5.43 4.04 7.50
CA VAL A 75 -6.79 4.31 7.06
C VAL A 75 -7.49 5.33 7.96
N CYS A 76 -8.27 6.21 7.34
CA CYS A 76 -9.18 7.13 7.98
C CYS A 76 -10.64 6.79 7.63
N GLU A 77 -11.62 7.29 8.39
CA GLU A 77 -13.04 7.08 8.07
C GLU A 77 -13.46 7.94 6.85
N ARG A 78 -12.97 9.19 6.78
CA ARG A 78 -13.36 10.12 5.72
C ARG A 78 -12.48 10.00 4.49
N LEU A 79 -13.08 10.13 3.32
CA LEU A 79 -12.35 10.11 2.05
C LEU A 79 -11.31 11.25 1.98
N GLU A 80 -11.67 12.46 2.42
CA GLU A 80 -10.76 13.60 2.38
C GLU A 80 -9.54 13.37 3.27
N GLU A 81 -9.72 12.76 4.45
CA GLU A 81 -8.64 12.41 5.37
C GLU A 81 -7.73 11.32 4.79
N ASN A 82 -8.29 10.31 4.12
CA ASN A 82 -7.48 9.30 3.43
C ASN A 82 -6.66 9.90 2.29
N LEU A 83 -7.23 10.85 1.53
CA LEU A 83 -6.49 11.56 0.47
C LEU A 83 -5.36 12.41 1.06
N GLU A 84 -5.63 13.15 2.14
CA GLU A 84 -4.62 13.94 2.86
C GLU A 84 -3.47 13.06 3.38
N ALA A 85 -3.80 11.95 4.06
CA ALA A 85 -2.81 10.99 4.55
C ALA A 85 -1.99 10.37 3.41
N SER A 86 -2.64 10.02 2.28
CA SER A 86 -1.95 9.46 1.12
C SER A 86 -1.01 10.48 0.45
N ILE A 87 -1.41 11.75 0.36
CA ILE A 87 -0.56 12.83 -0.17
C ILE A 87 0.68 13.02 0.71
N GLU A 88 0.48 13.07 2.03
CA GLU A 88 1.56 13.20 3.00
C GLU A 88 2.55 12.03 2.89
N ALA A 89 2.04 10.79 2.84
CA ALA A 89 2.83 9.59 2.66
C ALA A 89 3.66 9.63 1.37
N GLU A 90 3.07 10.01 0.23
CA GLU A 90 3.76 10.09 -1.05
C GLU A 90 4.85 11.19 -1.08
N LEU A 91 4.57 12.38 -0.55
CA LEU A 91 5.48 13.53 -0.62
C LEU A 91 6.61 13.49 0.40
N HIS A 92 6.32 13.10 1.64
CA HIS A 92 7.28 13.22 2.73
C HIS A 92 7.95 11.90 3.06
N GLU A 93 7.18 10.82 3.20
CA GLU A 93 7.74 9.54 3.61
C GLU A 93 8.34 8.81 2.41
N PHE A 94 7.55 8.55 1.38
CA PHE A 94 7.92 7.76 0.21
C PHE A 94 9.06 8.42 -0.57
N THR A 95 8.89 9.67 -1.02
CA THR A 95 9.89 10.37 -1.85
C THR A 95 11.25 10.49 -1.15
N ARG A 96 11.27 10.84 0.15
CA ARG A 96 12.53 10.96 0.91
C ARG A 96 13.16 9.61 1.15
N LEU A 97 12.36 8.60 1.52
CA LEU A 97 12.83 7.26 1.81
C LEU A 97 13.50 6.62 0.58
N TYR A 98 12.83 6.64 -0.57
CA TYR A 98 13.37 6.04 -1.79
C TYR A 98 14.56 6.80 -2.36
N THR A 99 14.64 8.12 -2.17
CA THR A 99 15.85 8.88 -2.52
C THR A 99 17.05 8.41 -1.69
N ARG A 100 16.87 8.25 -0.37
CA ARG A 100 17.92 7.71 0.51
C ARG A 100 18.29 6.27 0.15
N TYR A 101 17.31 5.43 -0.18
CA TYR A 101 17.58 4.06 -0.62
C TYR A 101 18.39 4.02 -1.92
N ALA A 102 18.12 4.93 -2.85
CA ALA A 102 18.91 5.07 -4.06
C ALA A 102 20.37 5.44 -3.76
N GLU A 103 20.61 6.35 -2.83
CA GLU A 103 21.97 6.74 -2.41
C GLU A 103 22.74 5.54 -1.85
N VAL A 104 22.14 4.77 -0.95
CA VAL A 104 22.75 3.56 -0.38
C VAL A 104 23.03 2.52 -1.48
N ALA A 105 22.05 2.22 -2.34
CA ALA A 105 22.23 1.29 -3.44
C ALA A 105 23.34 1.73 -4.40
N ALA A 106 23.47 3.03 -4.68
CA ALA A 106 24.55 3.56 -5.52
C ALA A 106 25.92 3.44 -4.84
N GLN A 107 26.02 3.71 -3.54
CA GLN A 107 27.25 3.55 -2.75
C GLN A 107 27.73 2.08 -2.73
N GLU A 108 26.79 1.14 -2.70
CA GLU A 108 27.07 -0.30 -2.75
C GLU A 108 27.29 -0.84 -4.18
N GLY A 109 27.17 0.00 -5.21
CA GLY A 109 27.41 -0.35 -6.62
C GLY A 109 26.20 -0.92 -7.36
N PHE A 110 25.00 -0.95 -6.76
CA PHE A 110 23.75 -1.41 -7.37
C PHE A 110 23.04 -0.30 -8.15
N ILE A 111 23.68 0.18 -9.23
CA ILE A 111 23.21 1.34 -10.01
C ILE A 111 21.79 1.16 -10.56
N GLU A 112 21.44 -0.02 -11.07
CA GLU A 112 20.09 -0.30 -11.60
C GLU A 112 19.01 -0.19 -10.51
N ILE A 113 19.31 -0.69 -9.31
CA ILE A 113 18.40 -0.61 -8.16
C ILE A 113 18.27 0.84 -7.70
N ALA A 114 19.38 1.60 -7.67
CA ALA A 114 19.35 3.02 -7.35
C ALA A 114 18.47 3.81 -8.34
N ARG A 115 18.61 3.55 -9.64
CA ARG A 115 17.75 4.18 -10.67
C ARG A 115 16.28 3.81 -10.47
N TRP A 116 15.99 2.57 -10.13
CA TRP A 116 14.63 2.13 -9.84
C TRP A 116 14.04 2.89 -8.65
N PHE A 117 14.77 3.02 -7.54
CA PHE A 117 14.32 3.79 -6.39
C PHE A 117 14.09 5.28 -6.71
N LEU A 118 14.96 5.91 -7.52
CA LEU A 118 14.73 7.29 -7.97
C LEU A 118 13.49 7.42 -8.85
N ALA A 119 13.23 6.44 -9.74
CA ALA A 119 12.02 6.43 -10.54
C ALA A 119 10.75 6.29 -9.68
N LEU A 120 10.80 5.49 -8.62
CA LEU A 120 9.71 5.40 -7.64
C LEU A 120 9.49 6.72 -6.92
N ALA A 121 10.55 7.41 -6.49
CA ALA A 121 10.44 8.71 -5.84
C ALA A 121 9.78 9.77 -6.76
N GLU A 122 10.04 9.73 -8.07
CA GLU A 122 9.37 10.61 -9.04
C GLU A 122 7.90 10.21 -9.27
N ALA A 123 7.61 8.91 -9.31
CA ALA A 123 6.24 8.42 -9.41
C ALA A 123 5.39 8.87 -8.21
N GLY A 124 5.93 8.81 -6.99
CA GLY A 124 5.22 9.28 -5.79
C GLY A 124 4.83 10.76 -5.85
N ARG A 125 5.70 11.64 -6.37
CA ARG A 125 5.36 13.05 -6.60
C ARG A 125 4.19 13.20 -7.59
N THR A 126 4.16 12.36 -8.61
CA THR A 126 3.09 12.34 -9.61
C THR A 126 1.77 11.87 -8.99
N HIS A 127 1.81 10.82 -8.16
CA HIS A 127 0.63 10.36 -7.42
C HIS A 127 0.09 11.45 -6.50
N ALA A 128 0.95 12.10 -5.72
CA ALA A 128 0.55 13.20 -4.84
C ALA A 128 -0.16 14.33 -5.60
N LEU A 129 0.31 14.67 -6.80
CA LEU A 129 -0.35 15.65 -7.66
C LEU A 129 -1.78 15.22 -8.05
N TRP A 130 -1.97 13.96 -8.46
CA TRP A 130 -3.30 13.45 -8.81
C TRP A 130 -4.24 13.43 -7.60
N LEU A 131 -3.74 12.96 -6.45
CA LEU A 131 -4.51 12.93 -5.21
C LEU A 131 -4.90 14.34 -4.75
N GLN A 132 -4.00 15.32 -4.87
CA GLN A 132 -4.31 16.72 -4.57
C GLN A 132 -5.41 17.27 -5.48
N GLN A 133 -5.39 16.96 -6.77
CA GLN A 133 -6.45 17.36 -7.71
C GLN A 133 -7.80 16.76 -7.32
N CYS A 134 -7.82 15.49 -6.89
CA CYS A 134 -9.03 14.85 -6.37
C CYS A 134 -9.54 15.57 -5.10
N LEU A 135 -8.67 15.84 -4.13
CA LEU A 135 -9.02 16.50 -2.87
C LEU A 135 -9.57 17.92 -3.09
N ASP A 136 -8.94 18.71 -3.97
CA ASP A 136 -9.42 20.04 -4.35
C ASP A 136 -10.80 19.99 -5.00
N GLY A 137 -11.06 18.94 -5.79
CA GLY A 137 -12.36 18.70 -6.41
C GLY A 137 -13.48 18.40 -5.41
N LEU A 138 -13.16 17.73 -4.30
CA LEU A 138 -14.11 17.46 -3.21
C LEU A 138 -14.43 18.72 -2.41
N ARG A 139 -13.42 19.56 -2.12
CA ARG A 139 -13.56 20.78 -1.30
C ARG A 139 -14.26 21.95 -2.00
N LYS A 140 -14.38 21.91 -3.33
CA LYS A 140 -15.06 22.96 -4.13
C LYS A 140 -16.58 22.74 -4.25
N ARG A 141 -17.12 21.68 -3.66
CA ARG A 141 -18.56 21.37 -3.69
C ARG A 141 -19.28 21.87 -2.44
#